data_AF-A0A3D1YVR7-F1
#
_entry.id   AF-A0A3D1YVR7-F1
#
_cell.length_a   1.000
_cell.length_b   1.000
_cell.length_c   1.000
_cell.angle_alpha   90.00
_cell.angle_beta   90.00
_cell.angle_gamma   90.00
#
_symmetry.space_group_name_H-M   'P 1'
#
loop_
_entity.id
_entity.type
_entity.pdbx_description
1 polymer ?
#
loop_
_entity_poly.entity_id
_entity_poly.type
_entity_poly.pdbx_seq_one_letter_code
_entity_poly.pdbx_strand_id
1 'polypeptide(L)'
;MIIDRMHADVPGNDMIQERQADQNENYIVPERRVFRVLLLLAVVSSLLLVAIIALESSGTFRVEGRIEKPRTAVDVTTPREVVEPPVAPITLLPESILQYATRGRQTTPGSEFPAAEAIYEILDANIALATPVNSYAKVIYFPSAKEADDYVAEALKERFPKKNEDMLIGSTVVKTGYDNSEGSYFIGWSREDFAITIKTSFLDHIPVDKRDTLQKHATPLAKAIINEAKVEK
;
A
#
# COMPACT_ATOMS: atom_id res chain seq x y z
N MET A 1 -66.21 -13.73 60.55
CA MET A 1 -65.21 -14.73 60.98
C MET A 1 -63.87 -14.21 60.50
N ILE A 2 -63.03 -13.82 61.45
CA ILE A 2 -61.81 -13.02 61.28
C ILE A 2 -60.64 -14.00 61.14
N ILE A 3 -59.83 -13.89 60.09
CA ILE A 3 -58.58 -14.66 59.97
C ILE A 3 -57.43 -13.67 59.78
N ASP A 4 -56.91 -13.31 60.94
CA ASP A 4 -55.52 -13.18 61.39
C ASP A 4 -54.40 -12.93 60.36
N ARG A 5 -53.69 -11.82 60.60
CA ARG A 5 -52.40 -11.46 60.01
C ARG A 5 -51.30 -12.12 60.83
N MET A 6 -50.51 -13.00 60.22
CA MET A 6 -49.21 -13.40 60.76
C MET A 6 -48.09 -12.61 60.06
N HIS A 7 -47.56 -11.61 60.78
CA HIS A 7 -46.24 -11.04 60.52
C HIS A 7 -45.18 -12.06 60.97
N ALA A 8 -44.33 -12.49 60.04
CA ALA A 8 -43.10 -13.19 60.37
C ALA A 8 -41.97 -12.15 60.45
N ASP A 9 -41.47 -11.92 61.67
CA ASP A 9 -40.18 -11.31 61.92
C ASP A 9 -39.08 -12.26 61.44
N VAL A 10 -38.25 -11.81 60.49
CA VAL A 10 -37.03 -12.49 60.09
C VAL A 10 -35.86 -11.79 60.80
N PRO A 11 -35.20 -12.43 61.78
CA PRO A 11 -34.02 -11.88 62.41
C PRO A 11 -32.77 -12.24 61.60
N GLY A 12 -31.83 -11.28 61.49
CA GLY A 12 -30.43 -11.59 61.23
C GLY A 12 -29.88 -11.03 59.92
N ASN A 13 -29.70 -9.71 59.85
CA ASN A 13 -28.84 -9.08 58.83
C ASN A 13 -27.54 -8.47 59.41
N ASP A 14 -27.30 -8.61 60.71
CA ASP A 14 -26.18 -7.93 61.39
C ASP A 14 -24.87 -8.71 61.38
N MET A 15 -24.86 -9.99 60.98
CA MET A 15 -23.63 -10.80 60.96
C MET A 15 -22.82 -10.74 59.66
N ILE A 16 -23.28 -10.00 58.64
CA ILE A 16 -22.53 -9.87 57.36
C ILE A 16 -21.63 -8.62 57.34
N GLN A 17 -21.92 -7.61 58.16
CA GLN A 17 -21.10 -6.37 58.16
C GLN A 17 -19.79 -6.50 58.96
N GLU A 18 -19.70 -7.39 59.94
CA GLU A 18 -18.50 -7.48 60.79
C GLU A 18 -17.34 -8.27 60.13
N ARG A 19 -17.60 -9.08 59.09
CA ARG A 19 -16.53 -9.76 58.33
C ARG A 19 -15.88 -8.90 57.25
N GLN A 20 -16.41 -7.72 56.93
CA GLN A 20 -15.84 -6.84 55.90
C GLN A 20 -14.85 -5.80 56.46
N ALA A 21 -14.77 -5.63 57.78
CA ALA A 21 -13.86 -4.66 58.39
C ALA A 21 -12.42 -5.17 58.59
N ASP A 22 -12.19 -6.49 58.61
CA ASP A 22 -10.89 -7.09 58.93
C ASP A 22 -10.00 -7.43 57.73
N GLN A 23 -10.42 -7.11 56.49
CA GLN A 23 -9.64 -7.38 55.28
C GLN A 23 -8.88 -6.16 54.72
N ASN A 24 -8.84 -5.04 55.43
CA ASN A 24 -8.35 -3.77 54.87
C ASN A 24 -7.00 -3.27 55.40
N GLU A 25 -6.17 -4.14 56.01
CA GLU A 25 -4.87 -3.72 56.60
C GLU A 25 -3.60 -4.22 55.88
N ASN A 26 -3.67 -4.75 54.66
CA ASN A 26 -2.44 -5.15 53.95
C ASN A 26 -2.41 -4.84 52.45
N TYR A 27 -2.96 -3.69 52.02
CA TYR A 27 -2.66 -3.15 50.68
C TYR A 27 -1.49 -2.15 50.77
N ILE A 28 -0.30 -2.67 51.07
CA ILE A 28 0.94 -1.90 50.91
C ILE A 28 1.23 -1.80 49.41
N VAL A 29 0.83 -0.67 48.84
CA VAL A 29 1.03 -0.15 47.48
C VAL A 29 2.26 -0.75 46.74
N PRO A 30 2.06 -1.68 45.78
CA PRO A 30 3.14 -2.15 44.89
C PRO A 30 3.43 -1.17 43.73
N GLU A 31 2.58 -0.16 43.52
CA GLU A 31 2.62 0.75 42.37
C GLU A 31 3.94 1.53 42.25
N ARG A 32 4.53 1.95 43.37
CA ARG A 32 5.81 2.69 43.34
C ARG A 32 6.99 1.83 42.88
N ARG A 33 6.95 0.51 43.09
CA ARG A 33 8.01 -0.40 42.63
C ARG A 33 7.84 -0.71 41.14
N VAL A 34 6.61 -0.98 40.71
CA VAL A 34 6.30 -1.23 39.29
C VAL A 34 6.59 0.01 38.44
N PHE A 35 6.20 1.20 38.92
CA PHE A 35 6.49 2.46 38.22
C PHE A 35 8.00 2.72 38.09
N ARG A 36 8.80 2.44 39.13
CA ARG A 36 10.27 2.57 39.07
C ARG A 36 10.89 1.59 38.06
N VAL A 37 10.38 0.37 37.99
CA VAL A 37 10.87 -0.63 37.02
C VAL A 37 10.53 -0.22 35.59
N LEU A 38 9.31 0.25 35.34
CA LEU A 38 8.90 0.73 34.02
C LEU A 38 9.67 1.99 33.59
N LEU A 39 9.91 2.92 34.51
CA LEU A 39 10.69 4.13 34.24
C LEU A 39 12.15 3.80 33.91
N LEU A 40 12.76 2.84 34.63
CA LEU A 40 14.11 2.36 34.32
C LEU A 40 14.19 1.70 32.94
N LEU A 41 13.19 0.88 32.58
CA LEU A 41 13.11 0.26 31.25
C LEU A 41 13.01 1.31 30.13
N ALA A 42 12.19 2.35 30.32
CA ALA A 42 12.04 3.43 29.35
C ALA A 42 13.33 4.24 29.16
N VAL A 43 14.08 4.50 30.24
CA VAL A 43 15.37 5.18 30.18
C VAL A 43 16.41 4.32 29.47
N VAL A 44 16.50 3.03 29.80
CA VAL A 44 17.43 2.09 29.14
C VAL A 44 17.12 1.97 27.66
N SER A 45 15.84 1.86 27.29
CA SER A 45 15.42 1.77 25.88
C SER A 45 15.77 3.05 25.11
N SER A 46 15.57 4.22 25.71
CA SER A 46 15.95 5.51 25.12
C SER A 46 17.47 5.62 24.92
N LEU A 47 18.27 5.18 25.90
CA LEU A 47 19.73 5.17 25.80
C LEU A 47 20.23 4.20 24.71
N LEU A 48 19.59 3.04 24.56
CA LEU A 48 19.90 2.07 23.51
C LEU A 48 19.62 2.64 22.11
N LEU A 49 18.52 3.36 21.93
CA LEU A 49 18.18 4.00 20.67
C LEU A 49 19.19 5.10 20.30
N VAL A 50 19.59 5.93 21.28
CA VAL A 50 20.61 6.97 21.07
C VAL A 50 21.97 6.34 20.73
N ALA A 51 22.33 5.21 21.35
CA ALA A 51 23.57 4.50 21.04
C ALA A 51 23.58 3.91 19.61
N ILE A 52 22.44 3.39 19.12
CA ILE A 52 22.31 2.89 17.74
C ILE A 52 22.50 4.04 16.74
N ILE A 53 21.83 5.17 16.94
CA ILE A 53 21.94 6.35 16.08
C ILE A 53 23.38 6.92 16.11
N ALA A 54 24.02 6.93 17.29
CA ALA A 54 25.41 7.38 17.41
C ALA A 54 26.40 6.45 16.70
N LEU A 55 26.16 5.13 16.70
CA LEU A 55 26.97 4.16 15.95
C LEU A 55 26.86 4.37 14.43
N GLU A 56 25.67 4.68 13.93
CA GLU A 56 25.47 4.98 12.49
C GLU A 56 26.15 6.29 12.08
N SER A 57 26.21 7.27 12.98
CA SER A 57 26.83 8.58 12.71
C SER A 57 28.37 8.60 12.72
N SER A 58 29.02 7.55 13.25
CA SER A 58 30.48 7.52 13.47
C SER A 58 31.24 6.42 12.71
N GLY A 59 30.55 5.58 11.93
CA GLY A 59 31.15 4.47 11.19
C GLY A 59 31.18 4.71 9.68
N THR A 60 32.35 5.08 9.16
CA THR A 60 32.75 4.84 7.78
C THR A 60 32.64 3.35 7.45
N PHE A 61 31.48 2.94 6.93
CA PHE A 61 31.28 1.59 6.43
C PHE A 61 32.03 1.44 5.10
N ARG A 62 33.33 1.14 5.21
CA ARG A 62 34.17 0.73 4.09
C ARG A 62 33.74 -0.68 3.71
N VAL A 63 32.74 -0.77 2.84
CA VAL A 63 32.40 -2.01 2.15
C VAL A 63 33.63 -2.40 1.33
N GLU A 64 34.34 -3.46 1.74
CA GLU A 64 35.27 -4.17 0.86
C GLU A 64 34.45 -4.89 -0.23
N GLY A 65 33.92 -4.08 -1.14
CA GLY A 65 33.35 -4.52 -2.39
C GLY A 65 34.49 -4.96 -3.28
N ARG A 66 34.49 -6.25 -3.60
CA ARG A 66 35.15 -6.86 -4.76
C ARG A 66 35.27 -5.82 -5.89
N ILE A 67 36.50 -5.47 -6.27
CA ILE A 67 36.76 -4.64 -7.45
C ILE A 67 36.39 -5.49 -8.66
N GLU A 68 35.13 -5.43 -9.07
CA GLU A 68 34.79 -5.67 -10.46
C GLU A 68 35.55 -4.65 -11.28
N LYS A 69 36.29 -5.13 -12.29
CA LYS A 69 37.02 -4.29 -13.24
C LYS A 69 36.13 -3.10 -13.63
N PRO A 70 36.64 -1.85 -13.64
CA PRO A 70 35.85 -0.72 -14.07
C PRO A 70 35.35 -1.03 -15.48
N ARG A 71 34.04 -1.29 -15.61
CA ARG A 71 33.36 -1.12 -16.89
C ARG A 71 33.69 0.30 -17.29
N THR A 72 34.38 0.42 -18.42
CA THR A 72 34.64 1.68 -19.11
C THR A 72 33.44 2.57 -18.90
N ALA A 73 33.65 3.70 -18.21
CA ALA A 73 32.61 4.70 -18.05
C ALA A 73 32.14 5.03 -19.46
N VAL A 74 30.94 4.58 -19.80
CA VAL A 74 30.22 5.07 -20.96
C VAL A 74 30.08 6.56 -20.71
N ASP A 75 30.61 7.34 -21.64
CA ASP A 75 30.58 8.79 -21.60
C ASP A 75 29.12 9.27 -21.55
N VAL A 76 28.61 9.56 -20.35
CA VAL A 76 27.25 10.09 -20.10
C VAL A 76 27.28 11.60 -20.29
N THR A 77 27.70 12.07 -21.46
CA THR A 77 27.68 13.50 -21.81
C THR A 77 26.99 13.80 -23.14
N THR A 78 26.29 12.83 -23.71
CA THR A 78 25.27 13.14 -24.72
C THR A 78 23.96 13.39 -23.99
N PRO A 79 23.41 14.61 -23.98
CA PRO A 79 22.02 14.81 -23.58
C PRO A 79 21.18 13.87 -24.43
N ARG A 80 20.53 12.88 -23.80
CA ARG A 80 19.60 12.01 -24.50
C ARG A 80 18.53 12.92 -25.07
N GLU A 81 18.47 13.00 -26.39
CA GLU A 81 17.48 13.83 -27.07
C GLU A 81 16.10 13.36 -26.59
N VAL A 82 15.38 14.25 -25.90
CA VAL A 82 14.04 13.97 -25.41
C VAL A 82 13.15 13.94 -26.63
N VAL A 83 12.92 12.73 -27.15
CA VAL A 83 12.02 12.52 -28.29
C VAL A 83 10.63 12.95 -27.83
N GLU A 84 10.08 13.96 -28.49
CA GLU A 84 8.73 14.42 -28.23
C GLU A 84 7.73 13.37 -28.71
N PRO A 85 6.74 12.99 -27.90
CA PRO A 85 5.78 11.97 -28.28
C PRO A 85 4.83 12.50 -29.35
N PRO A 86 4.33 11.64 -30.25
CA PRO A 86 3.36 12.05 -31.26
C PRO A 86 2.04 12.53 -30.64
N VAL A 87 1.73 12.05 -29.44
CA VAL A 87 0.54 12.39 -28.65
C VAL A 87 0.97 12.57 -27.20
N ALA A 88 0.42 13.57 -26.50
CA ALA A 88 0.74 13.81 -25.10
C ALA A 88 0.28 12.62 -24.22
N PRO A 89 1.14 12.01 -23.37
CA PRO A 89 0.79 10.82 -22.58
C PRO A 89 -0.48 10.94 -21.73
N ILE A 90 -0.82 12.18 -21.31
CA ILE A 90 -2.01 12.46 -20.50
C ILE A 90 -3.32 12.19 -21.24
N THR A 91 -3.36 12.28 -22.56
CA THR A 91 -4.57 12.01 -23.36
C THR A 91 -4.92 10.52 -23.37
N LEU A 92 -3.93 9.65 -23.17
CA LEU A 92 -4.12 8.21 -23.05
C LEU A 92 -4.73 7.79 -21.70
N LEU A 93 -4.85 8.72 -20.74
CA LEU A 93 -5.51 8.50 -19.47
C LEU A 93 -6.91 9.15 -19.47
N PRO A 94 -8.00 8.36 -19.37
CA PRO A 94 -9.36 8.90 -19.35
C PRO A 94 -9.58 9.86 -18.19
N GLU A 95 -10.33 10.94 -18.46
CA GLU A 95 -10.76 11.88 -17.43
C GLU A 95 -11.82 11.29 -16.49
N SER A 96 -12.63 10.36 -17.00
CA SER A 96 -13.64 9.67 -16.21
C SER A 96 -13.76 8.23 -16.68
N ILE A 97 -13.99 7.33 -15.72
CA ILE A 97 -14.27 5.92 -15.99
C ILE A 97 -15.53 5.57 -15.21
N LEU A 98 -16.49 4.90 -15.85
CA LEU A 98 -17.74 4.50 -15.20
C LEU A 98 -17.44 3.72 -13.91
N GLN A 99 -18.08 4.11 -12.80
CA GLN A 99 -17.88 3.59 -11.43
C GLN A 99 -16.60 4.05 -10.71
N TYR A 100 -15.77 4.90 -11.33
CA TYR A 100 -14.57 5.43 -10.71
C TYR A 100 -14.53 6.97 -10.70
N ALA A 101 -14.07 7.52 -9.58
CA ALA A 101 -13.68 8.92 -9.46
C ALA A 101 -12.21 9.07 -9.85
N THR A 102 -11.92 10.05 -10.70
CA THR A 102 -10.54 10.49 -10.95
C THR A 102 -10.16 11.47 -9.84
N ARG A 103 -9.24 11.06 -8.96
CA ARG A 103 -8.75 11.91 -7.86
C ARG A 103 -7.63 12.85 -8.27
N GLY A 104 -6.80 12.39 -9.19
CA GLY A 104 -5.72 13.16 -9.75
C GLY A 104 -5.44 12.64 -11.15
N ARG A 105 -5.08 13.55 -12.05
CA ARG A 105 -4.62 13.28 -13.41
C ARG A 105 -3.67 14.39 -13.80
N GLN A 106 -2.43 14.06 -14.11
CA GLN A 106 -1.39 15.05 -14.36
C GLN A 106 -0.25 14.49 -15.21
N THR A 107 0.49 15.37 -15.86
CA THR A 107 1.82 15.04 -16.40
C THR A 107 2.79 14.83 -15.25
N THR A 108 3.73 13.90 -15.37
CA THR A 108 4.75 13.66 -14.32
C THR A 108 5.93 14.62 -14.53
N PRO A 109 6.11 15.66 -13.70
CA PRO A 109 7.25 16.57 -13.86
C PRO A 109 8.56 15.87 -13.50
N GLY A 110 9.61 16.14 -14.28
CA GLY A 110 10.97 15.64 -14.00
C GLY A 110 11.17 14.13 -14.25
N SER A 111 10.25 13.45 -14.93
CA SER A 111 10.51 12.10 -15.42
C SER A 111 11.54 12.12 -16.55
N GLU A 112 12.35 11.05 -16.66
CA GLU A 112 13.34 10.89 -17.74
C GLU A 112 12.70 11.00 -19.13
N PHE A 113 11.49 10.45 -19.26
CA PHE A 113 10.70 10.52 -20.48
C PHE A 113 9.36 11.20 -20.24
N PRO A 114 8.71 11.75 -21.28
CA PRO A 114 7.36 12.28 -21.21
C PRO A 114 6.40 11.24 -20.62
N ALA A 115 5.73 11.60 -19.53
CA ALA A 115 4.88 10.69 -18.79
C ALA A 115 3.66 11.41 -18.19
N ALA A 116 2.62 10.64 -17.92
CA ALA A 116 1.45 11.08 -17.21
C ALA A 116 0.95 9.99 -16.25
N GLU A 117 0.21 10.41 -15.23
CA GLU A 117 -0.33 9.54 -14.21
C GLU A 117 -1.75 9.95 -13.81
N ALA A 118 -2.52 8.98 -13.34
CA ALA A 118 -3.85 9.20 -12.80
C ALA A 118 -4.15 8.26 -11.63
N ILE A 119 -4.97 8.72 -10.69
CA ILE A 119 -5.48 7.93 -9.57
C ILE A 119 -6.99 7.80 -9.72
N TYR A 120 -7.45 6.55 -9.75
CA TYR A 120 -8.85 6.17 -9.83
C TYR A 120 -9.29 5.49 -8.53
N GLU A 121 -10.42 5.94 -7.99
CA GLU A 121 -11.04 5.38 -6.79
C GLU A 121 -12.48 4.94 -7.09
N ILE A 122 -12.96 3.91 -6.41
CA ILE A 122 -14.32 3.40 -6.61
C ILE A 122 -15.34 4.42 -6.07
N LEU A 123 -16.37 4.72 -6.85
CA LEU A 123 -17.46 5.65 -6.47
C LEU A 123 -18.48 5.03 -5.53
N ASP A 124 -18.73 3.72 -5.64
CA ASP A 124 -19.69 3.04 -4.79
C ASP A 124 -19.14 2.95 -3.36
N ALA A 125 -19.75 3.71 -2.46
CA ALA A 125 -19.34 3.78 -1.06
C ALA A 125 -19.43 2.42 -0.34
N ASN A 126 -20.39 1.55 -0.70
CA ASN A 126 -20.51 0.24 -0.08
C ASN A 126 -19.34 -0.66 -0.49
N ILE A 127 -18.96 -0.62 -1.77
CA ILE A 127 -17.80 -1.37 -2.28
C ILE A 127 -16.51 -0.79 -1.72
N ALA A 128 -16.36 0.54 -1.69
CA ALA A 128 -15.18 1.21 -1.17
C ALA A 128 -14.97 0.93 0.33
N LEU A 129 -16.04 0.84 1.12
CA LEU A 129 -15.98 0.46 2.54
C LEU A 129 -15.63 -1.02 2.75
N ALA A 130 -16.17 -1.91 1.92
CA ALA A 130 -15.92 -3.35 2.03
C ALA A 130 -14.50 -3.74 1.58
N THR A 131 -14.00 -3.06 0.54
CA THR A 131 -12.70 -3.33 -0.09
C THR A 131 -12.04 -2.01 -0.45
N PRO A 132 -11.37 -1.33 0.51
CA PRO A 132 -10.73 -0.05 0.25
C PRO A 132 -9.51 -0.28 -0.63
N VAL A 133 -9.68 0.05 -1.92
CA VAL A 133 -8.64 -0.08 -2.94
C VAL A 133 -8.46 1.24 -3.68
N ASN A 134 -7.24 1.48 -4.14
CA ASN A 134 -6.94 2.53 -5.10
C ASN A 134 -6.28 1.94 -6.34
N SER A 135 -6.44 2.63 -7.46
CA SER A 135 -5.77 2.26 -8.70
C SER A 135 -4.98 3.43 -9.25
N TYR A 136 -3.67 3.25 -9.35
CA TYR A 136 -2.75 4.19 -9.94
C TYR A 136 -2.41 3.74 -11.36
N ALA A 137 -2.73 4.57 -12.35
CA ALA A 137 -2.38 4.36 -13.74
C ALA A 137 -1.23 5.29 -14.14
N LYS A 138 -0.29 4.77 -14.94
CA LYS A 138 0.83 5.55 -15.47
C LYS A 138 1.06 5.21 -16.94
N VAL A 139 1.31 6.24 -17.72
CA VAL A 139 1.69 6.16 -19.13
C VAL A 139 3.04 6.84 -19.30
N ILE A 140 3.97 6.17 -19.98
CA ILE A 140 5.31 6.70 -20.27
C ILE A 140 5.58 6.47 -21.76
N TYR A 141 6.02 7.51 -22.44
CA TYR A 141 6.53 7.40 -23.80
C TYR A 141 8.01 7.02 -23.78
N PHE A 142 8.43 6.11 -24.65
CA PHE A 142 9.81 5.69 -24.81
C PHE A 142 10.32 6.01 -26.22
N PRO A 143 11.64 6.01 -26.45
CA PRO A 143 12.21 6.18 -27.79
C PRO A 143 11.90 5.01 -28.75
N SER A 144 11.47 3.87 -28.23
CA SER A 144 11.10 2.70 -29.04
C SER A 144 10.10 1.79 -28.32
N ALA A 145 9.28 1.09 -29.10
CA ALA A 145 8.37 0.07 -28.64
C ALA A 145 9.06 -1.02 -27.79
N LYS A 146 10.29 -1.37 -28.16
CA LYS A 146 11.09 -2.33 -27.38
C LYS A 146 11.38 -1.83 -25.97
N GLU A 147 11.76 -0.56 -25.81
CA GLU A 147 12.00 0.01 -24.48
C GLU A 147 10.71 0.07 -23.65
N ALA A 148 9.58 0.38 -24.28
CA ALA A 148 8.26 0.34 -23.62
C ALA A 148 7.89 -1.08 -23.15
N ASP A 149 8.11 -2.10 -23.98
CA ASP A 149 7.91 -3.50 -23.64
C ASP A 149 8.82 -3.96 -22.49
N ASP A 150 10.12 -3.63 -22.60
CA ASP A 150 11.11 -3.99 -21.59
C ASP A 150 10.76 -3.35 -20.23
N TYR A 151 10.28 -2.10 -20.21
CA TYR A 151 9.81 -1.42 -19.01
C TYR A 151 8.67 -2.16 -18.30
N VAL A 152 7.66 -2.61 -19.05
CA VAL A 152 6.53 -3.38 -18.50
C VAL A 152 7.01 -4.73 -17.97
N ALA A 153 7.88 -5.42 -18.71
CA ALA A 153 8.41 -6.72 -18.32
C ALA A 153 9.29 -6.63 -17.07
N GLU A 154 10.12 -5.59 -16.96
CA GLU A 154 10.96 -5.34 -15.80
C GLU A 154 10.13 -5.02 -14.56
N ALA A 155 9.13 -4.14 -14.68
CA ALA A 155 8.21 -3.85 -13.58
C ALA A 155 7.53 -5.12 -13.04
N LEU A 156 7.08 -6.00 -13.94
CA LEU A 156 6.48 -7.28 -13.57
C LEU A 156 7.50 -8.21 -12.87
N LYS A 157 8.71 -8.32 -13.41
CA LYS A 157 9.76 -9.19 -12.86
C LYS A 157 10.23 -8.74 -11.48
N GLU A 158 10.43 -7.43 -11.29
CA GLU A 158 11.07 -6.90 -10.08
C GLU A 158 10.07 -6.61 -8.96
N ARG A 159 8.89 -6.09 -9.29
CA ARG A 159 7.94 -5.58 -8.30
C ARG A 159 6.72 -6.47 -8.11
N PHE A 160 6.35 -7.25 -9.13
CA PHE A 160 5.16 -8.09 -9.12
C PHE A 160 5.45 -9.54 -9.53
N PRO A 161 6.34 -10.26 -8.82
CA PRO A 161 6.83 -11.56 -9.27
C PRO A 161 5.87 -12.74 -9.04
N LYS A 162 4.70 -12.52 -8.44
CA LYS A 162 3.76 -13.59 -8.08
C LYS A 162 2.65 -13.73 -9.12
N LYS A 163 2.35 -14.98 -9.50
CA LYS A 163 1.22 -15.34 -10.39
C LYS A 163 1.25 -14.55 -11.70
N ASN A 164 2.42 -14.51 -12.33
CA ASN A 164 2.60 -13.76 -13.57
C ASN A 164 1.91 -14.48 -14.71
N GLU A 165 1.03 -13.77 -15.41
CA GLU A 165 0.29 -14.31 -16.55
C GLU A 165 0.05 -13.25 -17.61
N ASP A 166 0.00 -13.70 -18.86
CA ASP A 166 -0.50 -12.88 -19.96
C ASP A 166 -2.01 -13.10 -20.06
N MET A 167 -2.77 -12.00 -20.11
CA MET A 167 -4.23 -11.99 -20.18
C MET A 167 -4.68 -11.17 -21.38
N LEU A 168 -5.80 -11.54 -22.01
CA LEU A 168 -6.39 -10.75 -23.09
C LEU A 168 -7.49 -9.82 -22.55
N ILE A 169 -7.32 -8.50 -22.69
CA ILE A 169 -8.37 -7.50 -22.41
C ILE A 169 -8.80 -6.84 -23.72
N GLY A 170 -10.01 -7.16 -24.16
CA GLY A 170 -10.49 -6.71 -25.47
C GLY A 170 -9.65 -7.31 -26.59
N SER A 171 -8.83 -6.47 -27.23
CA SER A 171 -7.90 -6.88 -28.30
C SER A 171 -6.42 -6.74 -27.90
N THR A 172 -6.15 -6.44 -26.64
CA THR A 172 -4.80 -6.13 -26.15
C THR A 172 -4.35 -7.24 -25.22
N VAL A 173 -3.17 -7.81 -25.49
CA VAL A 173 -2.50 -8.73 -24.56
C VAL A 173 -1.85 -7.87 -23.48
N VAL A 174 -2.20 -8.14 -22.23
CA VAL A 174 -1.67 -7.46 -21.05
C VAL A 174 -0.89 -8.45 -20.19
N LYS A 175 0.14 -7.96 -19.51
CA LYS A 175 0.91 -8.71 -18.52
C LYS A 175 0.38 -8.39 -17.14
N THR A 176 0.17 -9.41 -16.32
CA THR A 176 -0.37 -9.22 -14.97
C THR A 176 0.44 -9.97 -13.94
N GLY A 177 0.38 -9.51 -12.69
CA GLY A 177 1.05 -10.15 -11.56
C GLY A 177 0.72 -9.48 -10.23
N TYR A 178 1.06 -10.15 -9.15
CA TYR A 178 0.90 -9.67 -7.78
C TYR A 178 2.26 -9.37 -7.17
N ASP A 179 2.29 -8.40 -6.25
CA ASP A 179 3.48 -8.18 -5.42
C ASP A 179 3.72 -9.35 -4.45
N ASN A 180 4.86 -9.34 -3.75
CA ASN A 180 5.23 -10.42 -2.82
C ASN A 180 4.23 -10.62 -1.67
N SER A 181 3.51 -9.57 -1.28
CA SER A 181 2.50 -9.62 -0.23
C SER A 181 1.11 -10.00 -0.75
N GLU A 182 0.94 -10.02 -2.07
CA GLU A 182 -0.34 -10.03 -2.78
C GLU A 182 -1.26 -8.85 -2.35
N GLY A 183 -0.67 -7.75 -1.88
CA GLY A 183 -1.36 -6.52 -1.47
C GLY A 183 -1.58 -5.55 -2.63
N SER A 184 -0.89 -5.77 -3.74
CA SER A 184 -1.02 -5.02 -4.98
C SER A 184 -1.09 -5.97 -6.18
N TYR A 185 -1.89 -5.58 -7.16
CA TYR A 185 -2.03 -6.24 -8.45
C TYR A 185 -1.64 -5.29 -9.57
N PHE A 186 -0.92 -5.81 -10.55
CA PHE A 186 -0.39 -5.09 -11.69
C PHE A 186 -1.07 -5.57 -12.97
N ILE A 187 -1.41 -4.61 -13.84
CA ILE A 187 -1.71 -4.84 -15.25
C ILE A 187 -0.83 -3.88 -16.04
N GLY A 188 -0.05 -4.39 -17.00
CA GLY A 188 0.76 -3.54 -17.88
C GLY A 188 0.77 -4.05 -19.31
N TRP A 189 0.87 -3.15 -20.26
CA TRP A 189 1.03 -3.45 -21.67
C TRP A 189 1.75 -2.30 -22.37
N SER A 190 2.31 -2.58 -23.53
CA SER A 190 2.82 -1.55 -24.43
C SER A 190 1.84 -1.30 -25.56
N ARG A 191 1.92 -0.12 -26.15
CA ARG A 191 1.30 0.20 -27.42
C ARG A 191 2.21 1.18 -28.16
N GLU A 192 2.70 0.76 -29.32
CA GLU A 192 3.73 1.52 -30.04
C GLU A 192 4.86 1.83 -29.04
N ASP A 193 5.28 3.08 -28.91
CA ASP A 193 6.35 3.47 -28.01
C ASP A 193 5.86 3.86 -26.60
N PHE A 194 4.59 3.58 -26.25
CA PHE A 194 4.06 3.86 -24.91
C PHE A 194 4.01 2.61 -24.04
N ALA A 195 4.50 2.72 -22.80
CA ALA A 195 4.23 1.76 -21.75
C ALA A 195 3.07 2.26 -20.88
N ILE A 196 2.07 1.40 -20.68
CA ILE A 196 0.90 1.71 -19.87
C ILE A 196 0.83 0.70 -18.74
N THR A 197 0.72 1.20 -17.51
CA THR A 197 0.70 0.36 -16.31
C THR A 197 -0.42 0.80 -15.38
N ILE A 198 -1.03 -0.17 -14.70
CA ILE A 198 -2.05 0.04 -13.68
C ILE A 198 -1.63 -0.80 -12.47
N LYS A 199 -1.44 -0.14 -11.33
CA LYS A 199 -1.24 -0.77 -10.04
C LYS A 199 -2.49 -0.55 -9.20
N THR A 200 -3.14 -1.62 -8.79
CA THR A 200 -4.28 -1.59 -7.87
C THR A 200 -3.88 -2.19 -6.54
N SER A 201 -4.08 -1.45 -5.45
CA SER A 201 -3.62 -1.83 -4.10
C SER A 201 -4.70 -1.70 -3.06
N PHE A 202 -4.65 -2.53 -2.03
CA PHE A 202 -5.40 -2.30 -0.80
C PHE A 202 -4.82 -1.10 -0.04
N LEU A 203 -5.69 -0.27 0.53
CA LEU A 203 -5.29 0.94 1.27
C LEU A 203 -4.88 0.65 2.72
N ASP A 204 -5.64 -0.22 3.40
CA ASP A 204 -5.49 -0.44 4.84
C ASP A 204 -4.99 -1.85 5.16
N HIS A 205 -5.84 -2.85 4.90
CA HIS A 205 -5.59 -4.24 5.25
C HIS A 205 -5.85 -5.14 4.05
N ILE A 206 -5.03 -6.18 3.90
CA ILE A 206 -5.24 -7.21 2.90
C ILE A 206 -6.33 -8.15 3.43
N PRO A 207 -7.49 -8.29 2.76
CA PRO A 207 -8.56 -9.17 3.21
C PRO A 207 -8.10 -10.63 3.25
N VAL A 208 -8.63 -11.40 4.21
CA VAL A 208 -8.33 -12.85 4.33
C VAL A 208 -8.83 -13.60 3.10
N ASP A 209 -10.01 -13.23 2.59
CA ASP A 209 -10.51 -13.69 1.29
C ASP A 209 -10.17 -12.68 0.19
N LYS A 210 -8.94 -12.79 -0.30
CA LYS A 210 -8.36 -11.89 -1.31
C LYS A 210 -8.60 -12.32 -2.76
N ARG A 211 -9.34 -13.40 -3.00
CA ARG A 211 -9.37 -14.03 -4.34
C ARG A 211 -9.89 -13.05 -5.40
N ASP A 212 -8.95 -12.62 -6.23
CA ASP A 212 -9.11 -11.80 -7.42
C ASP A 212 -9.78 -10.44 -7.18
N THR A 213 -9.85 -9.95 -5.94
CA THR A 213 -10.46 -8.64 -5.62
C THR A 213 -9.76 -7.51 -6.35
N LEU A 214 -8.43 -7.43 -6.25
CA LEU A 214 -7.65 -6.40 -6.94
C LEU A 214 -7.79 -6.52 -8.47
N GLN A 215 -7.84 -7.75 -9.00
CA GLN A 215 -8.04 -7.99 -10.42
C GLN A 215 -9.42 -7.55 -10.90
N LYS A 216 -10.48 -7.79 -10.11
CA LYS A 216 -11.86 -7.31 -10.39
C LYS A 216 -11.93 -5.79 -10.50
N HIS A 217 -11.08 -5.06 -9.78
CA HIS A 217 -11.02 -3.60 -9.86
C HIS A 217 -10.05 -3.08 -10.92
N ALA A 218 -8.94 -3.77 -11.17
CA ALA A 218 -7.97 -3.35 -12.17
C ALA A 218 -8.45 -3.59 -13.61
N THR A 219 -9.19 -4.69 -13.86
CA THR A 219 -9.58 -5.10 -15.21
C THR A 219 -10.55 -4.11 -15.89
N PRO A 220 -11.60 -3.59 -15.23
CA PRO A 220 -12.47 -2.56 -15.81
C PRO A 220 -11.72 -1.27 -16.17
N LEU A 221 -10.77 -0.84 -15.33
CA LEU A 221 -9.92 0.32 -15.58
C LEU A 221 -9.03 0.11 -16.81
N ALA A 222 -8.35 -1.04 -16.89
CA ALA A 222 -7.54 -1.42 -18.04
C ALA A 222 -8.37 -1.40 -19.33
N LYS A 223 -9.58 -1.97 -19.30
CA LYS A 223 -10.50 -1.97 -20.43
C LYS A 223 -10.89 -0.56 -20.87
N ALA A 224 -11.15 0.35 -19.93
CA ALA A 224 -11.48 1.74 -20.23
C ALA A 224 -10.31 2.47 -20.89
N ILE A 225 -9.10 2.35 -20.32
CA ILE A 225 -7.88 2.96 -20.86
C ILE A 225 -7.55 2.41 -22.27
N ILE A 226 -7.67 1.10 -22.47
CA ILE A 226 -7.48 0.46 -23.79
C ILE A 226 -8.46 1.02 -24.82
N ASN A 227 -9.71 1.29 -24.43
CA ASN A 227 -10.71 1.82 -25.34
C ASN A 227 -10.47 3.30 -25.66
N GLU A 228 -10.10 4.11 -24.67
CA GLU A 228 -9.80 5.54 -24.86
C GLU A 228 -8.67 5.74 -25.86
N ALA A 229 -7.59 4.98 -25.69
CA ALA A 229 -6.43 5.06 -26.56
C ALA A 229 -6.78 4.76 -28.04
N LYS A 230 -7.87 4.04 -28.34
CA LYS A 230 -8.24 3.66 -29.73
C LYS A 230 -8.89 4.81 -30.52
N VAL A 231 -9.35 5.88 -29.88
CA VAL A 231 -10.25 6.87 -30.50
C VAL A 231 -9.51 7.89 -31.38
N GLU A 232 -8.17 8.00 -31.28
CA GLU A 232 -7.37 8.92 -32.10
C GLU A 232 -6.80 8.25 -33.38
N LYS A 233 -7.64 8.05 -34.40
CA LYS A 233 -7.21 7.80 -35.79
C LYS A 233 -7.84 8.81 -36.74
#